data_AF-A0A7B9G095-F1
#
_entry.id   AF-A0A7B9G095-F1
#
_cell.length_a   1.000
_cell.length_b   1.000
_cell.length_c   1.000
_cell.angle_alpha   90.00
_cell.angle_beta   90.00
_cell.angle_gamma   90.00
#
_symmetry.space_group_name_H-M   'P 1'
#
loop_
_entity.id
_entity.type
_entity.pdbx_description
1 polymer ?
#
loop_
_entity_poly.entity_id
_entity_poly.type
_entity_poly.pdbx_seq_one_letter_code
_entity_poly.pdbx_strand_id
1 'polypeptide(L)'
;MPGDKIVKFKRASKATYINKSGVLTEAAIDEPRFERDGLLIEGQRTNLLLNSTNPSKWNKSGNLELTEISTDSFNFTYGRFTVKDTLIGQTSAINIVTVSGSKGFDVTGDEKYVTISCRVRSDVENVRCRLRFEHHDGYTYTFLGDAYLNLSTLVIDKAGTAADRIIAKAVKDEVTGWIFYQATINALDTESMIGAMVQYAPVKGSGTASGDYLDIATPQVEGGSSASSFIVTDITASTRASDMVTVPIKN
;
A
#
# COMPACT_ATOMS: atom_id res chain seq x y z
N MET A 1 -22.38 36.68 12.87
CA MET A 1 -21.35 35.84 12.23
C MET A 1 -21.32 36.18 10.75
N PRO A 2 -20.18 36.54 10.13
CA PRO A 2 -20.18 36.90 8.71
C PRO A 2 -20.40 35.63 7.87
N GLY A 3 -21.52 35.58 7.15
CA GLY A 3 -22.13 34.37 6.59
C GLY A 3 -21.74 33.94 5.17
N ASP A 4 -20.81 34.61 4.49
CA ASP A 4 -20.54 34.36 3.05
C ASP A 4 -19.12 33.84 2.75
N LYS A 5 -18.46 33.18 3.71
CA LYS A 5 -17.08 32.67 3.58
C LYS A 5 -16.91 31.23 4.08
N ILE A 6 -17.91 30.38 3.86
CA ILE A 6 -17.88 28.98 4.28
C ILE A 6 -17.51 28.10 3.08
N VAL A 7 -16.41 27.35 3.22
CA VAL A 7 -16.09 26.23 2.32
C VAL A 7 -16.98 25.06 2.71
N LYS A 8 -17.81 24.58 1.78
CA LYS A 8 -18.67 23.41 2.03
C LYS A 8 -17.90 22.14 1.70
N PHE A 9 -17.95 21.18 2.61
CA PHE A 9 -17.35 19.86 2.46
C PHE A 9 -18.43 18.78 2.53
N LYS A 10 -18.34 17.79 1.66
CA LYS A 10 -19.19 16.59 1.67
C LYS A 10 -18.37 15.35 1.36
N ARG A 11 -18.62 14.27 2.10
CA ARG A 11 -18.12 12.92 1.80
C ARG A 11 -19.11 11.90 2.36
N ALA A 12 -19.63 11.04 1.49
CA ALA A 12 -20.71 10.10 1.83
C ALA A 12 -20.30 8.94 2.76
N SER A 13 -19.01 8.77 3.03
CA SER A 13 -18.47 7.72 3.91
C SER A 13 -17.51 8.31 4.94
N LYS A 14 -17.20 7.51 5.97
CA LYS A 14 -15.99 7.73 6.79
C LYS A 14 -14.74 7.54 5.93
N ALA A 15 -13.62 8.10 6.36
CA ALA A 15 -12.31 7.88 5.72
C ALA A 15 -11.18 8.07 6.73
N THR A 16 -10.09 7.33 6.57
CA THR A 16 -8.89 7.54 7.39
C THR A 16 -8.01 8.65 6.82
N TYR A 17 -7.07 9.14 7.62
CA TYR A 17 -5.97 10.02 7.22
C TYR A 17 -4.87 9.99 8.28
N ILE A 18 -3.69 10.51 7.96
CA ILE A 18 -2.64 10.72 8.95
C ILE A 18 -2.72 12.17 9.44
N ASN A 19 -3.08 12.35 10.72
CA ASN A 19 -3.17 13.69 11.27
C ASN A 19 -1.78 14.35 11.41
N LYS A 20 -1.75 15.63 11.78
CA LYS A 20 -0.50 16.41 11.89
C LYS A 20 0.54 15.81 12.85
N SER A 21 0.10 14.99 13.80
CA SER A 21 0.95 14.30 14.78
C SER A 21 1.45 12.93 14.28
N GLY A 22 1.14 12.53 13.05
CA GLY A 22 1.53 11.23 12.49
C GLY A 22 0.59 10.08 12.85
N VAL A 23 -0.54 10.35 13.51
CA VAL A 23 -1.45 9.31 14.01
C VAL A 23 -2.51 8.96 12.97
N LEU A 24 -2.70 7.66 12.69
CA LEU A 24 -3.80 7.16 11.88
C LEU A 24 -5.13 7.49 12.57
N THR A 25 -5.93 8.29 11.89
CA THR A 25 -7.19 8.85 12.41
C THR A 25 -8.33 8.57 11.45
N GLU A 26 -9.53 8.36 11.97
CA GLU A 26 -10.76 8.28 11.18
C GLU A 26 -11.52 9.61 11.25
N ALA A 27 -11.91 10.14 10.09
CA ALA A 27 -12.84 11.26 9.99
C ALA A 27 -14.25 10.75 9.70
N ALA A 28 -15.24 11.35 10.37
CA ALA A 28 -16.65 11.07 10.16
C ALA A 28 -17.12 11.45 8.74
N ILE A 29 -18.36 11.10 8.42
CA ILE A 29 -19.07 11.60 7.23
C ILE A 29 -19.07 13.13 7.28
N ASP A 30 -18.82 13.76 6.13
CA ASP A 30 -18.72 15.22 5.97
C ASP A 30 -17.64 15.93 6.81
N GLU A 31 -16.77 15.19 7.50
CA GLU A 31 -15.66 15.78 8.24
C GLU A 31 -14.42 15.96 7.34
N PRO A 32 -13.89 17.18 7.20
CA PRO A 32 -12.68 17.45 6.42
C PRO A 32 -11.45 16.83 7.10
N ARG A 33 -10.51 16.35 6.29
CA ARG A 33 -9.27 15.69 6.75
C ARG A 33 -8.10 16.66 6.58
N PHE A 34 -7.31 16.86 7.64
CA PHE A 34 -6.14 17.74 7.61
C PHE A 34 -4.89 16.95 8.01
N GLU A 35 -4.01 16.74 7.03
CA GLU A 35 -2.70 16.15 7.27
C GLU A 35 -1.68 17.24 7.62
N ARG A 36 -0.41 16.86 7.75
CA ARG A 36 0.70 17.77 8.02
C ARG A 36 0.76 18.92 7.02
N ASP A 37 0.52 18.63 5.74
CA ASP A 37 0.67 19.58 4.64
C ASP A 37 -0.60 20.37 4.31
N GLY A 38 -1.72 20.07 4.96
CA GLY A 38 -2.96 20.83 4.81
C GLY A 38 -4.20 19.98 4.58
N LEU A 39 -5.17 20.56 3.86
CA LEU A 39 -6.45 19.92 3.56
C LEU A 39 -6.25 18.77 2.56
N LEU A 40 -6.70 17.58 2.93
CA LEU A 40 -6.64 16.39 2.09
C LEU A 40 -7.95 16.18 1.34
N ILE A 41 -7.86 16.20 0.02
CA ILE A 41 -8.98 15.97 -0.92
C ILE A 41 -8.63 14.83 -1.85
N GLU A 42 -9.47 13.80 -1.88
CA GLU A 42 -9.22 12.61 -2.67
C GLU A 42 -10.51 12.09 -3.32
N GLY A 43 -10.39 11.55 -4.55
CA GLY A 43 -11.50 10.93 -5.28
C GLY A 43 -11.93 9.57 -4.73
N GLN A 44 -12.99 8.97 -5.25
CA GLN A 44 -13.42 7.62 -4.84
C GLN A 44 -12.33 6.58 -5.12
N ARG A 45 -12.11 5.66 -4.17
CA ARG A 45 -11.14 4.56 -4.29
C ARG A 45 -11.65 3.31 -3.56
N THR A 46 -11.20 2.15 -4.01
CA THR A 46 -11.56 0.84 -3.44
C THR A 46 -10.29 0.06 -3.14
N ASN A 47 -10.15 -0.40 -1.90
CA ASN A 47 -9.09 -1.31 -1.51
C ASN A 47 -9.55 -2.76 -1.73
N LEU A 48 -8.85 -3.47 -2.60
CA LEU A 48 -9.11 -4.87 -2.97
C LEU A 48 -8.50 -5.87 -1.98
N LEU A 49 -7.56 -5.43 -1.15
CA LEU A 49 -6.98 -6.27 -0.11
C LEU A 49 -7.99 -6.52 0.99
N LEU A 50 -8.11 -7.77 1.45
CA LEU A 50 -9.06 -8.16 2.50
C LEU A 50 -8.36 -8.28 3.85
N ASN A 51 -9.09 -8.02 4.94
CA ASN A 51 -8.60 -8.06 6.31
C ASN A 51 -7.39 -7.13 6.52
N SER A 52 -7.43 -5.93 5.93
CA SER A 52 -6.29 -4.99 5.87
C SER A 52 -5.68 -4.59 7.21
N THR A 53 -6.40 -4.78 8.33
CA THR A 53 -5.93 -4.51 9.70
C THR A 53 -5.70 -5.78 10.52
N ASN A 54 -5.86 -6.97 9.94
CA ASN A 54 -5.67 -8.24 10.63
C ASN A 54 -4.59 -9.10 9.95
N PRO A 55 -3.30 -8.91 10.31
CA PRO A 55 -2.17 -9.64 9.73
C PRO A 55 -2.27 -11.17 9.81
N SER A 56 -2.99 -11.70 10.81
CA SER A 56 -3.18 -13.16 10.95
C SER A 56 -3.98 -13.79 9.80
N LYS A 57 -4.75 -12.99 9.06
CA LYS A 57 -5.59 -13.42 7.94
C LYS A 57 -4.92 -13.21 6.58
N TRP A 58 -3.72 -12.63 6.53
CA TRP A 58 -3.03 -12.42 5.27
C TRP A 58 -2.44 -13.72 4.72
N ASN A 59 -2.46 -13.84 3.39
CA ASN A 59 -1.98 -14.99 2.62
C ASN A 59 -0.45 -15.00 2.46
N LYS A 60 0.25 -14.93 3.59
CA LYS A 60 1.73 -14.99 3.66
C LYS A 60 2.27 -16.34 3.22
N SER A 61 3.50 -16.34 2.73
CA SER A 61 4.28 -17.54 2.45
C SER A 61 4.44 -18.43 3.70
N GLY A 62 4.45 -19.75 3.50
CA GLY A 62 4.74 -20.71 4.58
C GLY A 62 6.15 -20.59 5.16
N ASN A 63 7.07 -19.92 4.45
CA ASN A 63 8.44 -19.61 4.89
C ASN A 63 8.55 -18.31 5.72
N LEU A 64 7.42 -17.67 6.03
CA LEU A 64 7.34 -16.57 6.98
C LEU A 64 6.56 -17.02 8.22
N GLU A 65 7.02 -16.56 9.37
CA GLU A 65 6.30 -16.62 10.63
C GLU A 65 5.76 -15.24 10.99
N LEU A 66 4.51 -15.19 11.44
CA LEU A 66 3.92 -13.98 12.00
C LEU A 66 4.26 -13.96 13.48
N THR A 67 5.37 -13.32 13.83
CA THR A 67 5.94 -13.37 15.19
C THR A 67 5.36 -12.31 16.11
N GLU A 68 4.69 -11.29 15.55
CA GLU A 68 4.06 -10.22 16.33
C GLU A 68 2.84 -9.67 15.59
N ILE A 69 1.80 -9.32 16.36
CA ILE A 69 0.71 -8.45 15.92
C ILE A 69 0.54 -7.40 17.02
N SER A 70 0.71 -6.14 16.68
CA SER A 70 0.65 -5.05 17.64
C SER A 70 0.08 -3.80 17.00
N THR A 71 -0.23 -2.80 17.83
CA THR A 71 -0.61 -1.46 17.39
C THR A 71 0.35 -0.48 18.05
N ASP A 72 1.00 0.35 17.23
CA ASP A 72 1.95 1.33 17.75
C ASP A 72 1.27 2.57 18.34
N SER A 73 2.06 3.49 18.89
CA SER A 73 1.59 4.76 19.47
C SER A 73 0.96 5.72 18.45
N PHE A 74 1.02 5.39 17.15
CA PHE A 74 0.44 6.16 16.06
C PHE A 74 -0.80 5.47 15.46
N ASN A 75 -1.34 4.46 16.15
CA ASN A 75 -2.52 3.67 15.77
C ASN A 75 -2.33 2.84 14.49
N PHE A 76 -1.10 2.52 14.09
CA PHE A 76 -0.88 1.54 13.03
C PHE A 76 -0.89 0.13 13.61
N THR A 77 -1.93 -0.64 13.31
CA THR A 77 -1.89 -2.10 13.51
C THR A 77 -0.98 -2.74 12.47
N TYR A 78 0.04 -3.46 12.92
CA TYR A 78 1.04 -4.10 12.07
C TYR A 78 1.23 -5.58 12.41
N GLY A 79 1.77 -6.32 11.45
CA GLY A 79 2.30 -7.66 11.66
C GLY A 79 3.79 -7.69 11.42
N ARG A 80 4.54 -8.38 12.29
CA ARG A 80 5.96 -8.71 12.08
C ARG A 80 6.09 -10.05 11.37
N PHE A 81 6.62 -10.03 10.16
CA PHE A 81 6.83 -11.21 9.34
C PHE A 81 8.31 -11.56 9.33
N THR A 82 8.68 -12.55 10.14
CA THR A 82 10.06 -13.01 10.30
C THR A 82 10.31 -14.21 9.39
N VAL A 83 11.46 -14.26 8.73
CA VAL A 83 11.86 -15.39 7.90
C VAL A 83 12.11 -16.64 8.75
N LYS A 84 11.73 -17.80 8.22
CA LYS A 84 12.09 -19.08 8.82
C LYS A 84 13.49 -19.52 8.36
N ASP A 85 14.13 -20.36 9.17
CA ASP A 85 15.46 -20.89 8.89
C ASP A 85 15.55 -21.62 7.53
N THR A 86 14.44 -22.17 7.04
CA THR A 86 14.37 -22.82 5.71
C THR A 86 14.69 -21.89 4.54
N LEU A 87 14.62 -20.57 4.76
CA LEU A 87 14.92 -19.57 3.73
C LEU A 87 16.36 -19.04 3.82
N ILE A 88 17.13 -19.37 4.87
CA ILE A 88 18.49 -18.85 5.05
C ILE A 88 19.36 -19.21 3.82
N GLY A 89 20.11 -18.21 3.33
CA GLY A 89 20.95 -18.33 2.14
C GLY A 89 20.19 -18.25 0.81
N GLN A 90 18.86 -18.32 0.80
CA GLN A 90 18.05 -18.19 -0.41
C GLN A 90 17.92 -16.72 -0.82
N THR A 91 17.89 -16.47 -2.13
CA THR A 91 17.83 -15.12 -2.72
C THR A 91 16.41 -14.69 -3.13
N SER A 92 15.42 -15.55 -2.94
CA SER A 92 14.06 -15.34 -3.43
C SER A 92 13.26 -14.39 -2.54
N ALA A 93 12.52 -13.47 -3.17
CA ALA A 93 11.46 -12.71 -2.50
C ALA A 93 10.22 -13.57 -2.27
N ILE A 94 9.54 -13.41 -1.14
CA ILE A 94 8.36 -14.21 -0.76
C ILE A 94 7.20 -13.37 -0.25
N ASN A 95 5.98 -13.81 -0.57
CA ASN A 95 4.73 -13.09 -0.29
C ASN A 95 4.49 -12.88 1.21
N ILE A 96 4.14 -11.66 1.59
CA ILE A 96 3.54 -11.32 2.90
C ILE A 96 2.02 -11.19 2.75
N VAL A 97 1.57 -10.44 1.75
CA VAL A 97 0.14 -10.28 1.43
C VAL A 97 -0.05 -10.02 -0.05
N THR A 98 -1.10 -10.61 -0.62
CA THR A 98 -1.31 -10.68 -2.07
C THR A 98 -2.77 -10.45 -2.43
N VAL A 99 -3.01 -9.53 -3.36
CA VAL A 99 -4.18 -9.55 -4.24
C VAL A 99 -3.73 -10.20 -5.54
N SER A 100 -4.16 -11.45 -5.76
CA SER A 100 -3.76 -12.20 -6.96
C SER A 100 -4.38 -11.58 -8.21
N GLY A 101 -3.72 -11.75 -9.37
CA GLY A 101 -4.21 -11.26 -10.66
C GLY A 101 -5.67 -11.61 -10.93
N SER A 102 -6.11 -12.84 -10.67
CA SER A 102 -7.51 -13.28 -10.83
C SER A 102 -8.55 -12.55 -9.96
N LYS A 103 -8.10 -11.81 -8.94
CA LYS A 103 -8.90 -10.99 -8.02
C LYS A 103 -8.43 -9.53 -8.02
N GLY A 104 -7.64 -9.17 -9.02
CA GLY A 104 -7.00 -7.87 -9.15
C GLY A 104 -7.97 -6.78 -9.58
N PHE A 105 -7.41 -5.64 -9.95
CA PHE A 105 -8.17 -4.56 -10.54
C PHE A 105 -8.38 -4.82 -12.04
N ASP A 106 -9.60 -4.63 -12.52
CA ASP A 106 -9.94 -4.74 -13.93
C ASP A 106 -9.50 -3.46 -14.67
N VAL A 107 -8.48 -3.58 -15.50
CA VAL A 107 -7.90 -2.50 -16.30
C VAL A 107 -8.43 -2.47 -17.74
N THR A 108 -9.49 -3.22 -18.06
CA THR A 108 -10.08 -3.21 -19.41
C THR A 108 -10.85 -1.91 -19.71
N GLY A 109 -11.29 -1.20 -18.66
CA GLY A 109 -11.93 0.12 -18.76
C GLY A 109 -10.96 1.29 -18.89
N ASP A 110 -11.44 2.50 -18.59
CA ASP A 110 -10.69 3.75 -18.74
C ASP A 110 -9.59 3.94 -17.69
N GLU A 111 -9.77 3.40 -16.47
CA GLU A 111 -8.74 3.44 -15.43
C GLU A 111 -7.67 2.37 -15.73
N LYS A 112 -6.48 2.84 -16.11
CA LYS A 112 -5.33 1.99 -16.46
C LYS A 112 -4.29 1.88 -15.35
N TYR A 113 -4.44 2.61 -14.26
CA TYR A 113 -3.46 2.58 -13.18
C TYR A 113 -3.87 1.64 -12.06
N VAL A 114 -2.93 0.82 -11.61
CA VAL A 114 -3.10 0.01 -10.39
C VAL A 114 -1.99 0.35 -9.42
N THR A 115 -2.37 0.75 -8.21
CA THR A 115 -1.45 1.11 -7.15
C THR A 115 -1.50 0.09 -6.03
N ILE A 116 -0.32 -0.34 -5.58
CA ILE A 116 -0.13 -1.04 -4.30
C ILE A 116 0.64 -0.14 -3.35
N SER A 117 0.24 -0.13 -2.09
CA SER A 117 0.95 0.59 -1.04
C SER A 117 0.95 -0.16 0.28
N CYS A 118 1.91 0.17 1.13
CA CYS A 118 1.98 -0.26 2.52
C CYS A 118 2.81 0.72 3.34
N ARG A 119 2.74 0.58 4.67
CA ARG A 119 3.78 1.07 5.58
C ARG A 119 4.67 -0.10 5.94
N VAL A 120 5.98 0.12 5.85
CA VAL A 120 6.99 -0.88 6.15
C VAL A 120 8.08 -0.30 7.02
N ARG A 121 8.60 -1.10 7.95
CA ARG A 121 9.84 -0.83 8.68
C ARG A 121 10.55 -2.13 9.02
N SER A 122 11.83 -2.03 9.32
CA SER A 122 12.65 -3.09 9.89
C SER A 122 13.91 -2.47 10.47
N ASP A 123 14.44 -3.06 11.53
CA ASP A 123 15.76 -2.72 12.07
C ASP A 123 16.88 -3.51 11.37
N VAL A 124 16.54 -4.43 10.47
CA VAL A 124 17.51 -5.23 9.72
C VAL A 124 18.12 -4.39 8.62
N GLU A 125 19.44 -4.26 8.64
CA GLU A 125 20.16 -3.40 7.71
C GLU A 125 20.02 -3.88 6.26
N ASN A 126 19.67 -2.95 5.36
CA ASN A 126 19.53 -3.16 3.91
C ASN A 126 18.51 -4.22 3.48
N VAL A 127 17.70 -4.75 4.40
CA VAL A 127 16.57 -5.63 4.05
C VAL A 127 15.63 -4.89 3.11
N ARG A 128 14.96 -5.62 2.22
CA ARG A 128 14.15 -5.02 1.16
C ARG A 128 12.69 -5.39 1.27
N CYS A 129 11.84 -4.41 1.00
CA CYS A 129 10.42 -4.61 0.72
C CYS A 129 10.21 -4.57 -0.79
N ARG A 130 9.55 -5.59 -1.35
CA ARG A 130 9.22 -5.65 -2.78
C ARG A 130 7.71 -5.47 -2.98
N LEU A 131 7.36 -4.54 -3.85
CA LEU A 131 6.01 -4.40 -4.40
C LEU A 131 6.03 -5.01 -5.80
N ARG A 132 5.23 -6.07 -6.01
CA ARG A 132 5.19 -6.85 -7.25
C ARG A 132 3.83 -6.73 -7.93
N PHE A 133 3.82 -6.71 -9.25
CA PHE A 133 2.63 -6.77 -10.09
C PHE A 133 2.57 -8.05 -10.93
N GLU A 134 1.37 -8.53 -11.15
CA GLU A 134 1.07 -9.62 -12.07
C GLU A 134 -0.23 -9.36 -12.83
N HIS A 135 -0.32 -9.90 -14.04
CA HIS A 135 -1.53 -9.91 -14.86
C HIS A 135 -2.15 -11.30 -14.85
N HIS A 136 -3.47 -11.36 -14.90
CA HIS A 136 -4.23 -12.58 -15.17
C HIS A 136 -5.21 -12.35 -16.32
N ASP A 137 -5.07 -13.11 -17.40
CA ASP A 137 -5.88 -12.98 -18.63
C ASP A 137 -7.23 -13.73 -18.56
N GLY A 138 -7.50 -14.43 -17.47
CA GLY A 138 -8.63 -15.36 -17.31
C GLY A 138 -8.20 -16.81 -17.20
N TYR A 139 -6.97 -17.13 -17.60
CA TYR A 139 -6.42 -18.49 -17.66
C TYR A 139 -5.04 -18.60 -17.01
N THR A 140 -4.16 -17.62 -17.26
CA THR A 140 -2.75 -17.68 -16.91
C THR A 140 -2.31 -16.47 -16.11
N TYR A 141 -1.34 -16.68 -15.21
CA TYR A 141 -0.68 -15.60 -14.47
C TYR A 141 0.62 -15.22 -15.16
N THR A 142 0.79 -13.93 -15.43
CA THR A 142 2.01 -13.36 -16.02
C THR A 142 2.63 -12.38 -15.05
N PHE A 143 3.90 -12.59 -14.69
CA PHE A 143 4.66 -11.59 -13.96
C PHE A 143 4.90 -10.37 -14.85
N LEU A 144 4.55 -9.18 -14.36
CA LEU A 144 4.74 -7.93 -15.11
C LEU A 144 6.04 -7.24 -14.69
N GLY A 145 6.16 -6.94 -13.41
CA GLY A 145 7.29 -6.18 -12.88
C GLY A 145 7.19 -5.94 -11.39
N ASP A 146 8.22 -5.32 -10.85
CA ASP A 146 8.32 -5.04 -9.42
C ASP A 146 9.16 -3.80 -9.13
N ALA A 147 9.08 -3.38 -7.87
CA ALA A 147 9.94 -2.36 -7.28
C ALA A 147 10.43 -2.85 -5.91
N TYR A 148 11.75 -2.92 -5.74
CA TYR A 148 12.44 -3.26 -4.50
C TYR A 148 12.89 -1.99 -3.79
N LEU A 149 12.38 -1.74 -2.59
CA LEU A 149 12.85 -0.69 -1.71
C LEU A 149 13.87 -1.26 -0.73
N ASN A 150 15.09 -0.72 -0.70
CA ASN A 150 16.01 -0.90 0.42
C ASN A 150 15.58 0.00 1.58
N LEU A 151 15.30 -0.58 2.76
CA LEU A 151 14.74 0.17 3.88
C LEU A 151 15.76 1.08 4.60
N SER A 152 17.06 0.82 4.46
CA SER A 152 18.11 1.65 5.05
C SER A 152 18.47 2.85 4.18
N THR A 153 18.55 2.65 2.86
CA THR A 153 18.99 3.70 1.91
C THR A 153 17.86 4.41 1.18
N LEU A 154 16.64 3.86 1.25
CA LEU A 154 15.45 4.29 0.49
C LEU A 154 15.63 4.22 -1.04
N VAL A 155 16.69 3.57 -1.53
CA VAL A 155 16.88 3.32 -2.96
C VAL A 155 15.84 2.33 -3.45
N ILE A 156 15.23 2.65 -4.60
CA ILE A 156 14.25 1.80 -5.28
C ILE A 156 14.84 1.26 -6.57
N ASP A 157 14.94 -0.07 -6.69
CA ASP A 157 15.30 -0.77 -7.92
C ASP A 157 14.05 -1.38 -8.56
N LYS A 158 13.83 -1.18 -9.85
CA LYS A 158 12.72 -1.79 -10.59
C LYS A 158 13.20 -2.90 -11.52
N ALA A 159 12.43 -3.97 -11.67
CA ALA A 159 12.72 -5.05 -12.61
C ALA A 159 11.44 -5.61 -13.28
N GLY A 160 11.64 -6.49 -14.26
CA GLY A 160 10.58 -7.09 -15.08
C GLY A 160 10.27 -6.30 -16.35
N THR A 161 9.41 -6.87 -17.19
CA THR A 161 9.07 -6.32 -18.51
C THR A 161 8.27 -5.02 -18.41
N ALA A 162 7.59 -4.79 -17.29
CA ALA A 162 6.82 -3.59 -17.01
C ALA A 162 7.59 -2.50 -16.25
N ALA A 163 8.89 -2.66 -16.00
CA ALA A 163 9.67 -1.75 -15.13
C ALA A 163 9.57 -0.27 -15.55
N ASP A 164 9.53 0.01 -16.85
CA ASP A 164 9.42 1.38 -17.39
C ASP A 164 8.03 2.00 -17.19
N ARG A 165 7.01 1.16 -16.98
CA ARG A 165 5.62 1.57 -16.70
C ARG A 165 5.29 1.64 -15.21
N ILE A 166 6.25 1.27 -14.35
CA ILE A 166 6.10 1.30 -12.90
C ILE A 166 6.70 2.58 -12.35
N ILE A 167 5.91 3.33 -11.59
CA ILE A 167 6.37 4.48 -10.81
C ILE A 167 6.30 4.07 -9.33
N ALA A 168 7.37 4.26 -8.58
CA ALA A 168 7.43 3.89 -7.18
C ALA A 168 8.01 5.03 -6.34
N LYS A 169 7.48 5.19 -5.12
CA LYS A 169 7.86 6.24 -4.19
C LYS A 169 7.88 5.70 -2.77
N ALA A 170 8.91 6.03 -2.03
CA ALA A 170 9.03 5.76 -0.61
C ALA A 170 9.25 7.07 0.14
N VAL A 171 8.53 7.25 1.26
CA VAL A 171 8.70 8.41 2.15
C VAL A 171 8.80 7.89 3.57
N LYS A 172 9.94 8.12 4.22
CA LYS A 172 10.12 7.83 5.63
C LYS A 172 9.51 8.96 6.46
N ASP A 173 8.68 8.60 7.43
CA ASP A 173 8.28 9.52 8.48
C ASP A 173 9.27 9.37 9.65
N GLU A 174 10.08 10.39 9.88
CA GLU A 174 11.13 10.37 10.92
C GLU A 174 10.58 10.38 12.35
N VAL A 175 9.30 10.74 12.55
CA VAL A 175 8.66 10.69 13.87
C VAL A 175 8.29 9.25 14.22
N THR A 176 7.76 8.51 13.24
CA THR A 176 7.24 7.16 13.47
C THR A 176 8.23 6.05 13.11
N GLY A 177 9.24 6.36 12.29
CA GLY A 177 10.17 5.39 11.69
C GLY A 177 9.56 4.56 10.55
N TRP A 178 8.26 4.68 10.27
CA TRP A 178 7.62 3.99 9.16
C TRP A 178 8.00 4.61 7.82
N ILE A 179 8.15 3.75 6.82
CA ILE A 179 8.28 4.15 5.43
C ILE A 179 6.95 3.89 4.74
N PHE A 180 6.28 4.94 4.27
CA PHE A 180 5.16 4.79 3.35
C PHE A 180 5.72 4.48 1.96
N TYR A 181 5.47 3.24 1.50
CA TYR A 181 5.97 2.74 0.23
C TYR A 181 4.81 2.43 -0.70
N GLN A 182 4.86 2.99 -1.91
CA GLN A 182 3.88 2.72 -2.95
C GLN A 182 4.57 2.45 -4.29
N ALA A 183 3.90 1.66 -5.12
CA ALA A 183 4.22 1.50 -6.52
C ALA A 183 2.92 1.49 -7.33
N THR A 184 2.97 2.07 -8.51
CA THR A 184 1.86 2.17 -9.44
C THR A 184 2.32 1.66 -10.80
N ILE A 185 1.55 0.75 -11.40
CA ILE A 185 1.75 0.32 -12.79
C ILE A 185 0.72 1.00 -13.69
N ASN A 186 1.16 1.48 -14.85
CA ASN A 186 0.25 1.88 -15.94
C ASN A 186 0.04 0.71 -16.89
N ALA A 187 -1.17 0.16 -16.92
CA ALA A 187 -1.54 -1.01 -17.70
C ALA A 187 -1.52 -0.76 -19.22
N LEU A 188 -1.32 -1.83 -19.97
CA LEU A 188 -1.51 -1.86 -21.43
C LEU A 188 -2.95 -2.23 -21.79
N ASP A 189 -3.41 -1.85 -22.98
CA ASP A 189 -4.73 -2.24 -23.48
C ASP A 189 -4.90 -3.75 -23.69
N THR A 190 -3.80 -4.50 -23.72
CA THR A 190 -3.78 -5.96 -23.81
C THR A 190 -3.86 -6.65 -22.44
N GLU A 191 -3.78 -5.90 -21.34
CA GLU A 191 -3.88 -6.42 -19.97
C GLU A 191 -5.33 -6.32 -19.48
N SER A 192 -5.72 -7.19 -18.55
CA SER A 192 -7.11 -7.29 -18.05
C SER A 192 -7.17 -7.20 -16.54
N MET A 193 -6.82 -8.26 -15.80
CA MET A 193 -6.83 -8.21 -14.33
C MET A 193 -5.42 -8.06 -13.79
N ILE A 194 -5.14 -6.96 -13.07
CA ILE A 194 -3.81 -6.74 -12.47
C ILE A 194 -3.88 -6.92 -10.95
N GLY A 195 -3.11 -7.89 -10.47
CA GLY A 195 -2.88 -8.14 -9.06
C GLY A 195 -1.58 -7.53 -8.59
N ALA A 196 -1.45 -7.38 -7.28
CA ALA A 196 -0.24 -6.86 -6.67
C ALA A 196 0.03 -7.48 -5.29
N MET A 197 1.31 -7.53 -4.90
CA MET A 197 1.75 -8.16 -3.66
C MET A 197 2.80 -7.33 -2.92
N VAL A 198 2.72 -7.35 -1.58
CA VAL A 198 3.82 -6.96 -0.70
C VAL A 198 4.64 -8.22 -0.38
N GLN A 199 5.94 -8.13 -0.55
CA GLN A 199 6.86 -9.25 -0.34
C GLN A 199 8.08 -8.82 0.48
N TYR A 200 8.56 -9.74 1.30
CA TYR A 200 9.93 -9.67 1.81
C TYR A 200 10.91 -10.00 0.69
N ALA A 201 12.07 -9.33 0.69
CA ALA A 201 13.20 -9.67 -0.16
C ALA A 201 14.54 -9.53 0.62
N PRO A 202 15.49 -10.47 0.44
CA PRO A 202 16.79 -10.39 1.11
C PRO A 202 17.61 -9.20 0.60
N VAL A 203 18.68 -8.86 1.32
CA VAL A 203 19.64 -7.82 0.88
C VAL A 203 20.11 -8.08 -0.56
N LYS A 204 20.20 -7.02 -1.38
CA LYS A 204 20.58 -7.15 -2.79
C LYS A 204 21.97 -7.77 -2.92
N GLY A 205 22.08 -8.83 -3.72
CA GLY A 205 23.34 -9.56 -3.92
C GLY A 205 23.68 -10.58 -2.82
N SER A 206 22.82 -10.71 -1.80
CA SER A 206 23.00 -11.62 -0.68
C SER A 206 21.81 -12.58 -0.55
N GLY A 207 22.01 -13.65 0.21
CA GLY A 207 20.92 -14.52 0.65
C GLY A 207 20.19 -13.95 1.87
N THR A 208 19.04 -14.50 2.18
CA THR A 208 18.31 -14.26 3.42
C THR A 208 19.17 -14.61 4.63
N ALA A 209 19.21 -13.72 5.62
CA ALA A 209 19.87 -13.96 6.89
C ALA A 209 18.86 -14.42 7.96
N SER A 210 19.37 -15.10 8.99
CA SER A 210 18.55 -15.51 10.14
C SER A 210 18.04 -14.26 10.86
N GLY A 211 16.75 -14.27 11.21
CA GLY A 211 16.11 -13.15 11.90
C GLY A 211 15.71 -11.98 10.99
N ASP A 212 15.89 -12.08 9.66
CA ASP A 212 15.34 -11.08 8.74
C ASP A 212 13.82 -10.95 8.94
N TYR A 213 13.33 -9.72 9.01
CA TYR A 213 11.89 -9.47 9.17
C TYR A 213 11.46 -8.17 8.53
N LEU A 214 10.16 -8.08 8.24
CA LEU A 214 9.47 -6.82 7.93
C LEU A 214 8.28 -6.65 8.86
N ASP A 215 8.15 -5.47 9.46
CA ASP A 215 6.89 -5.01 10.02
C ASP A 215 6.08 -4.39 8.88
N ILE A 216 4.84 -4.84 8.68
CA ILE A 216 3.95 -4.34 7.61
C ILE A 216 2.64 -3.85 8.21
N ALA A 217 2.24 -2.64 7.83
CA ALA A 217 0.98 -2.02 8.17
C ALA A 217 0.29 -1.44 6.93
N THR A 218 -1.02 -1.21 7.04
CA THR A 218 -1.86 -0.54 6.02
C THR A 218 -1.65 -1.03 4.58
N PRO A 219 -1.57 -2.34 4.28
CA PRO A 219 -1.39 -2.78 2.90
C PRO A 219 -2.69 -2.56 2.11
N GLN A 220 -2.56 -2.08 0.88
CA GLN A 220 -3.70 -1.67 0.06
C GLN A 220 -3.39 -1.84 -1.43
N VAL A 221 -4.37 -2.33 -2.20
CA VAL A 221 -4.31 -2.41 -3.67
C VAL A 221 -5.56 -1.75 -4.23
N GLU A 222 -5.38 -0.78 -5.11
CA GLU A 222 -6.46 0.07 -5.64
C GLU A 222 -6.24 0.38 -7.12
N GLY A 223 -7.33 0.71 -7.83
CA GLY A 223 -7.24 1.44 -9.08
C GLY A 223 -6.93 2.92 -8.85
N GLY A 224 -6.05 3.49 -9.67
CA GLY A 224 -5.66 4.89 -9.63
C GLY A 224 -4.15 5.10 -9.71
N SER A 225 -3.76 6.30 -10.13
CA SER A 225 -2.36 6.69 -10.40
C SER A 225 -1.49 6.97 -9.17
N SER A 226 -2.07 6.87 -7.98
CA SER A 226 -1.38 7.02 -6.69
C SER A 226 -2.22 6.40 -5.57
N ALA A 227 -1.54 6.07 -4.47
CA ALA A 227 -2.18 5.51 -3.29
C ALA A 227 -3.05 6.57 -2.62
N SER A 228 -4.29 6.20 -2.27
CA SER A 228 -5.12 7.04 -1.43
C SER A 228 -4.86 6.78 0.06
N SER A 229 -5.55 7.55 0.90
CA SER A 229 -5.65 7.24 2.33
C SER A 229 -6.08 5.80 2.55
N PHE A 230 -5.59 5.21 3.63
CA PHE A 230 -5.82 3.81 3.93
C PHE A 230 -7.32 3.51 4.10
N ILE A 231 -7.85 2.62 3.27
CA ILE A 231 -9.22 2.15 3.34
C ILE A 231 -9.20 0.83 4.08
N VAL A 232 -9.79 0.84 5.28
CA VAL A 232 -9.93 -0.35 6.10
C VAL A 232 -10.94 -1.29 5.43
N THR A 233 -10.55 -2.55 5.34
CA THR A 233 -11.32 -3.67 4.80
C THR A 233 -11.39 -4.83 5.78
N ASP A 234 -12.53 -5.53 5.76
CA ASP A 234 -12.76 -6.79 6.45
C ASP A 234 -12.73 -7.95 5.42
N ILE A 235 -13.68 -8.88 5.50
CA ILE A 235 -13.79 -10.02 4.58
C ILE A 235 -14.25 -9.63 3.15
N THR A 236 -14.60 -8.37 2.93
CA THR A 236 -14.95 -7.80 1.61
C THR A 236 -14.17 -6.52 1.34
N ALA A 237 -13.92 -6.24 0.07
CA ALA A 237 -13.35 -4.98 -0.37
C ALA A 237 -14.23 -3.80 0.09
N SER A 238 -13.61 -2.67 0.40
CA SER A 238 -14.31 -1.47 0.87
C SER A 238 -13.95 -0.28 -0.01
N THR A 239 -14.91 0.63 -0.16
CA THR A 239 -14.80 1.82 -1.01
C THR A 239 -14.95 3.06 -0.15
N ARG A 240 -14.01 4.00 -0.27
CA ARG A 240 -14.17 5.36 0.27
C ARG A 240 -14.81 6.27 -0.77
N ALA A 241 -15.75 7.10 -0.35
CA ALA A 241 -16.38 8.08 -1.22
C ALA A 241 -15.42 9.23 -1.58
N SER A 242 -15.68 9.89 -2.71
CA SER A 242 -14.99 11.12 -3.10
C SER A 242 -15.24 12.24 -2.09
N ASP A 243 -14.21 13.03 -1.81
CA ASP A 243 -14.38 14.32 -1.14
C ASP A 243 -14.93 15.33 -2.15
N MET A 244 -15.96 16.09 -1.76
CA MET A 244 -16.54 17.17 -2.55
C MET A 244 -16.37 18.49 -1.80
N VAL A 245 -15.64 19.43 -2.41
CA VAL A 245 -15.37 20.75 -1.85
C VAL A 245 -15.90 21.84 -2.74
N THR A 246 -16.74 22.71 -2.19
CA THR A 246 -17.23 23.91 -2.88
C THR A 246 -16.60 25.14 -2.26
N VAL A 247 -15.71 25.79 -3.02
CA VAL A 247 -15.06 27.05 -2.63
C VAL A 247 -15.67 28.18 -3.46
N PRO A 248 -16.35 29.16 -2.84
CA PRO A 248 -16.77 30.36 -3.56
C PRO A 248 -15.54 31.24 -3.85
N ILE A 249 -15.24 31.45 -5.13
CA ILE A 249 -14.12 32.29 -5.58
C ILE A 249 -14.70 33.59 -6.16
N LYS A 250 -14.14 34.74 -5.77
CA LYS A 250 -14.41 36.03 -6.43
C LYS A 250 -13.34 36.23 -7.52
N ASN A 251 -13.78 36.47 -8.75
CA ASN A 251 -12.90 36.92 -9.84
C ASN A 251 -12.46 38.36 -9.59
#